data_AF-A0A371G9U2-F1
#
_entry.id   AF-A0A371G9U2-F1
#
_cell.length_a   1.000
_cell.length_b   1.000
_cell.length_c   1.000
_cell.angle_alpha   90.00
_cell.angle_beta   90.00
_cell.angle_gamma   90.00
#
_symmetry.space_group_name_H-M   'P 1'
#
loop_
_entity.id
_entity.type
_entity.pdbx_description
1 polymer ?
#
loop_
_entity_poly.entity_id
_entity_poly.type
_entity_poly.pdbx_seq_one_letter_code
_entity_poly.pdbx_strand_id
1 'polypeptide(L)'
;MATNYNIVWSGPKLDGKLDYNYWALLISTHLKAHNIWGFIEPGLQQGVQQGADDAAQRKDQLALSQIHQGVDYSIFGKIANAKTAKQAWDILKLSYKG
;
A
#
# COMPACT_ATOMS: atom_id res chain seq x y z
N MET A 1 -19.24 16.68 5.38
CA MET A 1 -18.80 16.36 4.00
C MET A 1 -17.47 15.64 4.10
N ALA A 2 -17.41 14.34 3.79
CA ALA A 2 -16.14 13.63 3.79
C ALA A 2 -15.39 14.04 2.51
N THR A 3 -14.36 14.87 2.65
CA THR A 3 -13.48 15.23 1.55
C THR A 3 -12.75 13.97 1.08
N ASN A 4 -13.18 13.43 -0.06
CA ASN A 4 -12.43 12.43 -0.80
C ASN A 4 -11.18 13.10 -1.39
N TYR A 5 -10.16 13.31 -0.58
CA TYR A 5 -8.85 13.70 -1.10
C TYR A 5 -8.37 12.55 -1.99
N ASN A 6 -8.19 12.82 -3.29
CA ASN A 6 -7.46 11.90 -4.17
C ASN A 6 -6.05 11.77 -3.61
N ILE A 7 -5.76 10.68 -2.91
CA ILE A 7 -4.42 10.43 -2.38
C ILE A 7 -3.55 9.97 -3.55
N VAL A 8 -2.47 10.71 -3.78
CA VAL A 8 -1.49 10.40 -4.82
C VAL A 8 -0.15 10.26 -4.14
N TRP A 9 0.54 9.17 -4.43
CA TRP A 9 1.91 8.99 -3.95
C TRP A 9 2.83 9.95 -4.70
N SER A 10 3.47 10.86 -3.97
CA SER A 10 4.44 11.82 -4.51
C SER A 10 5.88 11.53 -4.08
N GLY A 11 6.13 10.39 -3.44
CA GLY A 11 7.47 9.99 -2.99
C GLY A 11 8.27 9.26 -4.08
N PRO A 12 9.49 8.79 -3.75
CA PRO A 12 10.34 8.08 -4.69
C PRO A 12 9.73 6.74 -5.09
N LYS A 13 10.00 6.31 -6.31
CA LYS A 13 9.56 5.00 -6.81
C LYS A 13 10.62 3.94 -6.54
N LEU A 14 10.18 2.76 -6.12
CA LEU A 14 11.07 1.60 -5.99
C LEU A 14 11.45 1.09 -7.38
N ASP A 15 12.73 1.23 -7.73
CA ASP A 15 13.29 0.96 -9.06
C ASP A 15 14.37 -0.15 -9.05
N GLY A 16 14.51 -0.86 -7.93
CA GLY A 16 15.54 -1.87 -7.73
C GLY A 16 16.90 -1.33 -7.29
N LYS A 17 17.17 -0.03 -7.42
CA LYS A 17 18.37 0.64 -6.88
C LYS A 17 18.08 1.34 -5.56
N LEU A 18 16.88 1.89 -5.42
CA LEU A 18 16.41 2.50 -4.18
C LEU A 18 16.36 1.47 -3.05
N ASP A 19 16.87 1.84 -1.88
CA ASP A 19 16.80 1.00 -0.69
C ASP A 19 15.34 0.71 -0.32
N TYR A 20 15.02 -0.57 -0.17
CA TYR A 20 13.67 -1.01 0.12
C TYR A 20 13.19 -0.53 1.50
N ASN A 21 14.05 -0.47 2.52
CA ASN A 21 13.65 -0.03 3.86
C ASN A 21 13.27 1.45 3.87
N TYR A 22 14.05 2.28 3.18
CA TYR A 22 13.77 3.70 3.00
C TYR A 22 12.44 3.91 2.27
N TRP A 23 12.25 3.24 1.14
CA TRP A 23 10.98 3.29 0.40
C TRP A 23 9.79 2.82 1.25
N ALA A 24 9.93 1.67 1.92
CA ALA A 24 8.90 1.07 2.75
C ALA A 24 8.50 1.99 3.92
N LEU A 25 9.48 2.71 4.51
CA LEU A 25 9.22 3.68 5.56
C LEU A 25 8.36 4.85 5.06
N LEU A 26 8.69 5.41 3.89
CA LEU A 26 7.95 6.54 3.34
C LEU A 26 6.52 6.16 2.96
N ILE A 27 6.33 5.05 2.24
CA ILE A 27 4.99 4.64 1.79
C ILE A 27 4.12 4.18 2.96
N SER A 28 4.68 3.47 3.94
CA SER A 28 3.92 3.09 5.14
C SER A 28 3.50 4.32 5.95
N THR A 29 4.34 5.36 6.03
CA THR A 29 4.00 6.63 6.70
C THR A 29 2.87 7.35 5.98
N HIS A 30 2.92 7.44 4.64
CA HIS A 30 1.83 8.00 3.82
C HIS A 30 0.50 7.28 4.04
N LEU A 31 0.51 5.94 3.97
CA LEU A 31 -0.68 5.13 4.16
C LEU A 31 -1.25 5.22 5.59
N LYS A 32 -0.39 5.38 6.60
CA LYS A 32 -0.80 5.61 7.99
C LYS A 32 -1.47 6.98 8.17
N ALA A 33 -0.92 8.04 7.55
CA ALA A 33 -1.52 9.38 7.58
C ALA A 33 -2.95 9.39 6.99
N HIS A 34 -3.22 8.48 6.04
CA HIS A 34 -4.54 8.30 5.43
C HIS A 34 -5.42 7.24 6.10
N ASN A 35 -5.01 6.64 7.22
CA ASN A 35 -5.75 5.59 7.94
C ASN A 35 -6.12 4.36 7.07
N ILE A 36 -5.26 4.02 6.10
CA ILE A 36 -5.44 2.86 5.21
C ILE A 36 -4.36 1.78 5.38
N TRP A 37 -3.36 2.01 6.25
CA TRP A 37 -2.33 1.02 6.58
C TRP A 37 -2.88 -0.28 7.20
N GLY A 38 -3.99 -0.20 7.94
CA GLY A 38 -4.60 -1.35 8.61
C GLY A 38 -5.03 -2.50 7.68
N PHE A 39 -5.12 -2.26 6.36
CA PHE A 39 -5.39 -3.29 5.35
C PHE A 39 -4.14 -4.07 4.90
N ILE A 40 -2.94 -3.55 5.15
CA ILE A 40 -1.67 -4.20 4.78
C ILE A 40 -1.12 -5.04 5.93
N GLU A 41 -0.99 -4.41 7.10
CA GLU A 41 -0.60 -5.07 8.34
C GLU A 41 -1.62 -4.69 9.42
N PRO A 42 -2.49 -5.62 9.84
CA PRO A 42 -3.46 -5.39 10.91
C PRO A 42 -2.73 -5.35 12.27
N GLY A 43 -2.05 -4.24 12.56
CA GLY A 43 -1.48 -3.95 13.88
C GLY A 43 -2.46 -3.12 14.70
N LEU A 44 -2.89 -3.65 15.86
CA LEU A 44 -3.67 -3.02 16.95
C LEU A 44 -4.93 -2.23 16.62
N GLN A 45 -5.36 -2.10 15.37
CA GLN A 45 -6.68 -1.55 15.03
C GLN A 45 -7.74 -2.66 15.04
N GLN A 46 -7.93 -3.27 16.21
CA GLN A 46 -9.20 -3.94 16.54
C GLN A 46 -10.29 -2.85 16.56
N GLY A 47 -11.13 -2.80 15.52
CA GLY A 47 -12.27 -1.89 15.55
C GLY A 47 -12.75 -1.38 14.19
N VAL A 48 -12.08 -1.69 13.08
CA VAL A 48 -12.72 -1.47 11.77
C VAL A 48 -13.71 -2.61 11.58
N GLN A 49 -14.94 -2.35 12.02
CA GLN A 49 -16.10 -3.16 11.76
C GLN A 49 -16.06 -3.63 10.30
N GLN A 50 -16.22 -4.93 10.12
CA GLN A 50 -16.72 -5.53 8.88
C GLN A 50 -18.09 -4.89 8.62
N GLY A 51 -18.09 -3.69 8.05
CA GLY A 51 -19.24 -2.84 7.86
C GLY A 51 -19.22 -2.36 6.41
N ALA A 52 -20.07 -2.99 5.60
CA ALA A 52 -20.24 -2.83 4.16
C ALA A 52 -18.97 -3.15 3.34
N ASP A 53 -18.92 -4.36 2.75
CA ASP A 53 -17.82 -4.90 1.95
C ASP A 53 -17.20 -3.87 0.98
N ASP A 54 -18.02 -3.00 0.40
CA ASP A 54 -17.59 -1.95 -0.54
C ASP A 54 -16.63 -0.93 0.08
N ALA A 55 -16.84 -0.48 1.32
CA ALA A 55 -16.01 0.57 1.92
C ALA A 55 -14.63 0.06 2.33
N ALA A 56 -14.58 -1.16 2.85
CA ALA A 56 -13.34 -1.86 3.16
C ALA A 56 -12.57 -2.19 1.88
N GLN A 57 -13.26 -2.72 0.86
CA GLN A 57 -12.68 -3.01 -0.45
C GLN A 57 -12.13 -1.73 -1.11
N ARG A 58 -12.87 -0.62 -1.08
CA ARG A 58 -12.38 0.66 -1.62
C ARG A 58 -11.09 1.13 -0.94
N LYS A 59 -10.97 0.98 0.39
CA LYS A 59 -9.76 1.37 1.12
C LYS A 59 -8.57 0.44 0.84
N ASP A 60 -8.80 -0.87 0.71
CA ASP A 60 -7.76 -1.81 0.28
C ASP A 60 -7.28 -1.49 -1.14
N GLN A 61 -8.20 -1.27 -2.09
CA GLN A 61 -7.85 -0.91 -3.46
C GLN A 61 -7.16 0.46 -3.54
N LEU A 62 -7.53 1.39 -2.64
CA LEU A 62 -6.83 2.66 -2.52
C LEU A 62 -5.38 2.44 -2.05
N ALA A 63 -5.15 1.63 -1.01
CA ALA A 63 -3.81 1.29 -0.56
C ALA A 63 -2.99 0.58 -1.66
N LEU A 64 -3.60 -0.36 -2.38
CA LEU A 64 -2.99 -1.05 -3.52
C LEU A 64 -2.58 -0.07 -4.62
N SER A 65 -3.44 0.89 -4.95
CA SER A 65 -3.12 1.94 -5.94
C SER A 65 -1.89 2.77 -5.55
N GLN A 66 -1.71 3.07 -4.26
CA GLN A 66 -0.53 3.80 -3.79
C GLN A 66 0.74 2.96 -3.91
N ILE A 67 0.67 1.66 -3.62
CA ILE A 67 1.80 0.73 -3.83
C ILE A 67 2.16 0.67 -5.32
N HIS A 68 1.17 0.57 -6.22
CA HIS A 68 1.40 0.61 -7.67
C HIS A 68 2.06 1.92 -8.12
N GLN A 69 1.63 3.07 -7.61
CA GLN A 69 2.26 4.36 -7.92
C GLN A 69 3.67 4.49 -7.32
N GLY A 70 3.91 3.80 -6.20
CA GLY A 70 5.18 3.78 -5.50
C GLY A 70 6.23 2.85 -6.11
N VAL A 71 5.92 2.08 -7.14
CA VAL A 71 6.91 1.23 -7.82
C VAL A 71 7.19 1.74 -9.23
N ASP A 72 8.41 1.50 -9.70
CA ASP A 72 8.76 1.69 -11.10
C ASP A 72 8.17 0.56 -11.97
N TYR A 73 8.03 0.81 -13.27
CA TYR A 73 7.56 -0.19 -14.24
C TYR A 73 8.40 -1.48 -14.20
N SER A 74 9.70 -1.38 -13.97
CA SER A 74 10.61 -2.54 -13.83
C SER A 74 10.24 -3.47 -12.66
N ILE A 75 9.60 -2.94 -11.62
CA ILE A 75 9.20 -3.69 -10.42
C ILE A 75 7.71 -4.08 -10.48
N PHE A 76 6.89 -3.31 -11.18
CA PHE A 76 5.45 -3.52 -11.30
C PHE A 76 5.08 -4.94 -11.70
N GLY A 77 5.83 -5.57 -12.61
CA GLY A 77 5.61 -6.95 -13.04
C GLY A 77 5.58 -7.98 -11.90
N LYS A 78 6.28 -7.72 -10.78
CA LYS A 78 6.27 -8.61 -9.59
C LYS A 78 4.92 -8.60 -8.86
N ILE A 79 4.25 -7.45 -8.85
CA ILE A 79 3.01 -7.24 -8.08
C ILE A 79 1.76 -7.12 -8.96
N ALA A 80 1.89 -7.20 -10.28
CA ALA A 80 0.78 -7.02 -11.21
C ALA A 80 -0.42 -7.96 -10.97
N ASN A 81 -0.17 -9.15 -10.40
CA ASN A 81 -1.19 -10.15 -10.07
C ASN A 81 -1.71 -10.04 -8.62
N ALA A 82 -1.21 -9.10 -7.82
CA ALA A 82 -1.68 -8.89 -6.46
C ALA A 82 -3.10 -8.31 -6.47
N LYS A 83 -4.01 -8.93 -5.72
CA LYS A 83 -5.42 -8.51 -5.64
C LYS A 83 -5.69 -7.57 -4.47
N THR A 84 -4.81 -7.56 -3.48
CA THR A 84 -4.92 -6.73 -2.27
C THR A 84 -3.63 -5.98 -1.99
N ALA A 85 -3.73 -4.88 -1.25
CA ALA A 85 -2.56 -4.10 -0.84
C ALA A 85 -1.58 -4.95 -0.02
N LYS A 86 -2.12 -5.81 0.85
CA LYS A 86 -1.32 -6.77 1.63
C LYS A 86 -0.52 -7.71 0.74
N GLN A 87 -1.14 -8.32 -0.27
CA GLN A 87 -0.45 -9.24 -1.16
C GLN A 87 0.70 -8.56 -1.91
N ALA A 88 0.45 -7.35 -2.45
CA ALA A 88 1.49 -6.58 -3.13
C ALA A 88 2.66 -6.26 -2.18
N TRP A 89 2.35 -5.83 -0.95
CA TRP A 89 3.34 -5.54 0.08
C TRP A 89 4.19 -6.76 0.45
N ASP A 90 3.55 -7.91 0.69
CA ASP A 90 4.24 -9.14 1.08
C ASP A 90 5.17 -9.65 -0.05
N ILE A 91 4.74 -9.55 -1.32
CA ILE A 91 5.57 -9.90 -2.49
C ILE A 91 6.81 -9.00 -2.57
N LEU A 92 6.65 -7.69 -2.39
CA LEU A 92 7.77 -6.75 -2.38
C LEU A 92 8.71 -7.04 -1.19
N LYS A 93 8.16 -7.23 0.01
CA LYS A 93 8.95 -7.56 1.20
C LYS A 93 9.78 -8.82 0.99
N LEU A 94 9.19 -9.89 0.44
CA LEU A 94 9.89 -11.13 0.12
C LEU A 94 10.97 -10.91 -0.94
N SER A 95 10.69 -10.10 -1.97
CA SER A 95 11.64 -9.86 -3.08
C SER A 95 12.91 -9.10 -2.69
N TYR A 96 12.87 -8.34 -1.59
CA TYR A 96 13.98 -7.46 -1.16
C TYR A 96 14.53 -7.80 0.23
N LYS A 97 13.86 -8.66 1.00
CA LYS A 97 14.30 -9.11 2.34
C LYS A 97 14.35 -10.63 2.52
N GLY A 98 13.93 -11.41 1.53
CA GLY A 98 14.11 -12.87 1.46
C GLY A 98 15.39 -13.20 0.72
#